data_AF-A0A8J6YGA9-F1
#
_entry.id   AF-A0A8J6YGA9-F1
#
_cell.length_a   1.000
_cell.length_b   1.000
_cell.length_c   1.000
_cell.angle_alpha   90.00
_cell.angle_beta   90.00
_cell.angle_gamma   90.00
#
_symmetry.space_group_name_H-M   'P 1'
#
loop_
_entity.id
_entity.type
_entity.pdbx_description
1 polymer ?
#
loop_
_entity_poly.entity_id
_entity_poly.type
_entity_poly.pdbx_seq_one_letter_code
_entity_poly.pdbx_strand_id
1 'polypeptide(L)'
;MAKPGKVFIFFNCDADKSEASMNIFYNRAVYKDTKTSRKNLWKKVKEEYGAERIQIAAENLKTVELAITEGDPVEASNFIQFGAIREIECY
;
A
#
# COMPACT_ATOMS: atom_id res chain seq x y z
N MET A 1 -26.63 6.46 9.65
CA MET A 1 -25.70 6.71 8.53
C MET A 1 -24.47 5.86 8.78
N ALA A 2 -24.16 4.89 7.92
CA ALA A 2 -22.92 4.13 8.03
C ALA A 2 -21.75 5.09 7.78
N LYS A 3 -20.72 5.05 8.63
CA LYS A 3 -19.47 5.78 8.34
C LYS A 3 -18.88 5.20 7.05
N PRO A 4 -18.41 6.03 6.10
CA PRO A 4 -17.77 5.53 4.89
C PRO A 4 -16.63 4.60 5.28
N GLY A 5 -16.59 3.43 4.63
CA GLY A 5 -15.54 2.46 4.89
C GLY A 5 -14.27 2.89 4.17
N LYS A 6 -13.18 3.09 4.90
CA LYS A 6 -11.86 3.30 4.30
C LYS A 6 -11.36 2.00 3.68
N VAL A 7 -10.86 2.10 2.46
CA VAL A 7 -10.17 1.00 1.78
C VAL A 7 -8.83 1.48 1.23
N PHE A 8 -7.89 0.56 1.10
CA PHE A 8 -6.55 0.83 0.63
C PHE A 8 -6.27 0.01 -0.62
N ILE A 9 -5.56 0.60 -1.57
CA ILE A 9 -5.06 -0.08 -2.77
C ILE A 9 -3.55 0.13 -2.84
N PHE A 10 -2.83 -0.96 -3.11
CA PHE A 10 -1.41 -0.90 -3.41
C PHE A 10 -1.22 -0.83 -4.93
N PHE A 11 -0.36 0.08 -5.37
CA PHE A 11 0.01 0.28 -6.77
C PHE A 11 1.51 0.08 -6.93
N ASN A 12 1.92 -0.80 -7.83
CA ASN A 12 3.24 -0.70 -8.46
C ASN A 12 3.23 0.54 -9.38
N CYS A 13 4.24 1.38 -9.28
CA CYS A 13 4.35 2.63 -10.04
C CYS A 13 5.80 2.93 -10.42
N ASP A 14 6.01 3.99 -11.21
CA ASP A 14 7.36 4.50 -11.49
C ASP A 14 7.96 5.22 -10.26
N ALA A 15 9.23 5.64 -10.38
CA ALA A 15 9.92 6.38 -9.32
C ALA A 15 9.20 7.69 -8.95
N ASP A 16 8.58 8.32 -9.93
CA ASP A 16 7.87 9.60 -9.80
C ASP A 16 6.45 9.44 -9.24
N LYS A 17 5.98 8.20 -9.03
CA LYS A 17 4.63 7.88 -8.57
C LYS A 17 3.57 8.54 -9.46
N SER A 18 3.82 8.56 -10.76
CA SER A 18 2.92 9.19 -11.73
C SER A 18 1.58 8.47 -11.75
N GLU A 19 0.47 9.22 -11.82
CA GLU A 19 -0.86 8.61 -11.90
C GLU A 19 -1.02 7.71 -13.14
N ALA A 20 -0.32 8.05 -14.23
CA ALA A 20 -0.28 7.25 -15.45
C ALA A 20 0.33 5.85 -15.23
N SER A 21 1.26 5.71 -14.29
CA SER A 21 1.87 4.42 -13.92
C SER A 21 1.06 3.65 -12.86
N MET A 22 0.20 4.34 -12.09
CA MET A 22 -0.71 3.74 -11.09
C MET A 22 -1.94 3.12 -11.75
N ASN A 23 -1.72 2.08 -12.55
CA ASN A 23 -2.79 1.49 -13.32
C ASN A 23 -3.66 0.55 -12.46
N ILE A 24 -4.89 0.97 -12.17
CA ILE A 24 -5.87 0.21 -11.38
C ILE A 24 -6.28 -1.12 -12.04
N PHE A 25 -6.15 -1.25 -13.37
CA PHE A 25 -6.46 -2.50 -14.08
C PHE A 25 -5.46 -3.62 -13.78
N TYR A 26 -4.23 -3.26 -13.39
CA TYR A 26 -3.20 -4.21 -12.95
C TYR A 26 -3.19 -4.39 -11.42
N ASN A 27 -3.75 -3.45 -10.67
CA ASN A 27 -3.81 -3.48 -9.20
C ASN A 27 -5.22 -3.89 -8.73
N ARG A 28 -5.48 -5.20 -8.75
CA ARG A 28 -6.82 -5.79 -8.54
C ARG A 28 -7.22 -6.00 -7.08
N ALA A 29 -6.37 -5.64 -6.12
CA ALA A 29 -6.61 -5.94 -4.70
C ALA A 29 -6.99 -4.68 -3.92
N VAL A 30 -8.16 -4.74 -3.29
CA VAL A 30 -8.66 -3.70 -2.38
C VAL A 30 -8.64 -4.26 -0.97
N TYR A 31 -8.02 -3.53 -0.04
CA TYR A 31 -7.84 -3.92 1.35
C TYR A 31 -8.70 -3.02 2.24
N LYS A 32 -9.73 -3.59 2.86
CA LYS A 32 -10.57 -2.82 3.80
C LYS A 32 -9.76 -2.36 5.01
N ASP A 33 -10.16 -1.28 5.65
CA ASP A 33 -9.54 -0.83 6.89
C ASP A 33 -9.90 -1.74 8.09
N THR A 34 -9.31 -2.93 8.10
CA THR A 34 -9.46 -3.95 9.14
C THR A 34 -8.11 -4.58 9.42
N LYS A 35 -7.88 -5.03 10.65
CA LYS A 35 -6.59 -5.67 11.04
C LYS A 35 -6.19 -6.81 10.10
N THR A 36 -7.14 -7.65 9.69
CA THR A 36 -6.88 -8.78 8.77
C THR A 36 -6.50 -8.30 7.37
N SER A 37 -7.22 -7.32 6.82
CA SER A 37 -6.90 -6.79 5.48
C SER A 37 -5.60 -6.01 5.45
N ARG A 38 -5.28 -5.25 6.51
CA ARG A 38 -3.98 -4.57 6.67
C ARG A 38 -2.81 -5.56 6.68
N LYS A 39 -2.95 -6.71 7.35
CA LYS A 39 -1.95 -7.79 7.28
C LYS A 39 -1.79 -8.35 5.87
N ASN A 40 -2.89 -8.49 5.12
CA ASN A 40 -2.85 -8.93 3.73
C ASN A 40 -2.20 -7.88 2.80
N LEU A 41 -2.43 -6.59 3.06
CA LEU A 41 -1.77 -5.48 2.38
C LEU A 41 -0.26 -5.53 2.63
N TRP A 42 0.16 -5.70 3.89
CA TRP A 42 1.57 -5.87 4.23
C TRP A 42 2.19 -7.09 3.54
N LYS A 43 1.49 -8.23 3.53
CA LYS A 43 1.94 -9.42 2.81
C LYS A 43 2.19 -9.13 1.33
N LYS A 44 1.28 -8.39 0.67
CA LYS A 44 1.44 -7.97 -0.73
C LYS A 44 2.66 -7.08 -0.92
N VAL A 45 2.86 -6.07 -0.07
CA VAL A 45 4.05 -5.21 -0.12
C VAL A 45 5.32 -6.04 0.03
N LYS A 46 5.34 -7.00 0.95
CA LYS A 46 6.49 -7.89 1.18
C LYS A 46 6.76 -8.82 -0.01
N GLU A 47 5.72 -9.32 -0.68
CA GLU A 47 5.84 -10.12 -1.91
C GLU A 47 6.47 -9.29 -3.05
N GLU A 48 6.01 -8.05 -3.24
CA GLU A 48 6.57 -7.15 -4.26
C GLU A 48 8.01 -6.74 -3.94
N TYR A 49 8.33 -6.54 -2.65
CA TYR A 49 9.70 -6.28 -2.18
C TYR A 49 10.62 -7.48 -2.44
N GLY A 50 10.16 -8.70 -2.10
CA GLY A 50 10.92 -9.93 -2.35
C GLY A 50 11.08 -10.27 -3.83
N ALA A 51 10.20 -9.76 -4.69
CA ALA A 51 10.30 -9.86 -6.15
C ALA A 51 11.14 -8.75 -6.79
N GLU A 52 11.78 -7.89 -5.97
CA GLU A 52 12.59 -6.73 -6.41
C GLU A 52 11.83 -5.74 -7.32
N ARG A 53 10.50 -5.72 -7.24
CA ARG A 53 9.63 -4.81 -8.01
C ARG A 53 9.44 -3.47 -7.33
N ILE A 54 9.63 -3.43 -6.01
CA ILE A 54 9.66 -2.20 -5.22
C ILE A 54 10.94 -2.14 -4.41
N GLN A 55 11.36 -0.92 -4.09
CA GLN A 55 12.54 -0.69 -3.27
C GLN A 55 12.13 -0.06 -1.94
N ILE A 56 12.60 -0.67 -0.85
CA ILE A 56 12.42 -0.19 0.52
C ILE A 56 13.79 -0.29 1.18
N ALA A 57 14.26 0.80 1.80
CA ALA A 57 15.49 0.73 2.59
C ALA A 57 15.29 -0.27 3.74
N ALA A 58 16.25 -1.16 3.99
CA ALA A 58 16.09 -2.24 4.97
C ALA A 58 15.78 -1.73 6.39
N GLU A 59 16.33 -0.56 6.74
CA GLU A 59 16.05 0.18 7.97
C GLU A 59 14.59 0.65 8.10
N ASN A 60 13.92 0.95 6.98
CA ASN A 60 12.55 1.42 6.93
C ASN A 60 11.52 0.28 6.81
N LEU A 61 11.95 -0.97 6.61
CA LEU A 61 11.05 -2.11 6.44
C LEU A 61 10.11 -2.31 7.64
N LYS A 62 10.65 -2.19 8.87
CA LYS A 62 9.85 -2.25 10.11
C LYS A 62 8.89 -1.06 10.24
N THR A 63 9.33 0.13 9.82
CA THR A 63 8.50 1.35 9.83
C THR A 63 7.32 1.20 8.88
N VAL A 64 7.54 0.66 7.69
CA VAL A 64 6.48 0.35 6.71
C VAL A 64 5.49 -0.66 7.26
N GLU A 65 5.98 -1.74 7.88
CA GLU A 65 5.12 -2.75 8.52
C GLU A 65 4.22 -2.15 9.60
N LEU A 66 4.79 -1.35 10.50
CA LEU A 66 4.04 -0.69 11.57
C LEU A 66 3.03 0.33 11.01
N ALA A 67 3.42 1.13 10.02
CA ALA A 67 2.53 2.07 9.36
C ALA A 67 1.32 1.36 8.72
N ILE A 68 1.53 0.23 8.06
CA ILE A 68 0.43 -0.53 7.42
C ILE A 68 -0.45 -1.23 8.46
N THR A 69 0.15 -1.84 9.48
CA THR A 69 -0.58 -2.73 10.41
C THR A 69 -1.23 -1.99 11.57
N GLU A 70 -0.56 -0.97 12.10
CA GLU A 70 -0.96 -0.24 13.32
C GLU A 70 -1.21 1.25 13.07
N GLY A 71 -0.51 1.86 12.11
CA GLY A 71 -0.59 3.29 11.79
C GLY A 71 -1.47 3.64 10.59
N ASP A 72 -1.00 4.60 9.77
CA ASP A 72 -1.62 4.95 8.49
C ASP A 72 -0.91 4.25 7.32
N PRO A 73 -1.60 3.34 6.58
CA PRO A 73 -1.04 2.67 5.41
C PRO A 73 -0.60 3.64 4.29
N VAL A 74 -1.14 4.86 4.22
CA VAL A 74 -0.75 5.83 3.20
C VAL A 74 0.67 6.35 3.45
N GLU A 75 1.06 6.58 4.71
CA GLU A 75 2.40 7.05 5.09
C GLU A 75 3.51 6.08 4.69
N ALA A 76 3.20 4.77 4.68
CA ALA A 76 4.13 3.74 4.20
C ALA A 76 4.62 4.02 2.76
N SER A 77 3.81 4.68 1.93
CA SER A 77 4.18 5.08 0.57
C SER A 77 5.41 5.99 0.52
N ASN A 78 5.70 6.75 1.57
CA ASN A 78 6.88 7.63 1.60
C ASN A 78 8.20 6.86 1.69
N PHE A 79 8.15 5.65 2.23
CA PHE A 79 9.32 4.78 2.41
C PHE A 79 9.47 3.75 1.29
N ILE A 80 8.48 3.65 0.39
CA ILE A 80 8.47 2.75 -0.75
C ILE A 80 8.78 3.53 -2.03
N GLN A 81 9.77 3.05 -2.77
CA GLN A 81 10.04 3.44 -4.14
C GLN A 81 9.43 2.42 -5.11
N PHE A 82 8.96 2.90 -6.26
CA PHE A 82 8.24 2.12 -7.27
C PHE A 82 6.92 1.48 -6.76
N GLY A 83 6.42 1.97 -5.63
CA GLY A 83 5.17 1.53 -5.02
C GLY A 83 4.49 2.63 -4.23
N ALA A 84 3.17 2.62 -4.21
CA ALA A 84 2.37 3.55 -3.43
C ALA A 84 1.10 2.88 -2.90
N ILE A 85 0.68 3.29 -1.72
CA ILE A 85 -0.60 2.93 -1.13
C ILE A 85 -1.50 4.17 -1.20
N ARG A 86 -2.73 3.98 -1.68
CA ARG A 86 -3.75 5.03 -1.74
C ARG A 86 -4.95 4.62 -0.91
N GLU A 87 -5.47 5.57 -0.15
CA GLU A 87 -6.76 5.46 0.51
C GLU A 87 -7.86 5.86 -0.47
N ILE A 88 -8.96 5.11 -0.44
CA ILE A 88 -10.20 5.40 -1.15
C ILE A 88 -11.33 5.28 -0.13
N GLU A 89 -12.25 6.24 -0.16
CA GLU A 89 -13.48 6.19 0.62
C GLU A 89 -14.55 5.43 -0.17
N CYS A 90 -15.10 4.36 0.40
CA CYS A 90 -16.29 3.72 -0.13
C CYS A 90 -17.54 4.34 0.50
N TYR A 91 -18.39 4.90 -0.36
CA TYR A 91 -19.70 5.48 -0.04
C TYR A 91 -20.83 4.45 -0.20
#